data_AF-A0A2K8SI02-F1
#
_entry.id   AF-A0A2K8SI02-F1
#
_cell.length_a   1.000
_cell.length_b   1.000
_cell.length_c   1.000
_cell.angle_alpha   90.00
_cell.angle_beta   90.00
_cell.angle_gamma   90.00
#
_symmetry.space_group_name_H-M   'P 1'
#
loop_
_entity.id
_entity.type
_entity.pdbx_description
1 polymer ?
#
loop_
_entity_poly.entity_id
_entity_poly.type
_entity_poly.pdbx_seq_one_letter_code
_entity_poly.pdbx_strand_id
1 'polypeptide(L)' 'MSQIVEEVLAANLTYTEDFGEKGNLTIPPSRRFAILTCMDARLDPVKFAGLAEGDAHVIRNAGGRASDE' A
#
# COMPACT_ATOMS: atom_id res chain seq x y z
N MET A 1 -22.18 10.43 7.78
CA MET A 1 -20.83 9.89 7.50
C MET A 1 -19.84 11.04 7.71
N SER A 2 -18.55 10.79 7.99
CA SER A 2 -17.60 11.92 8.10
C SER A 2 -17.20 12.38 6.70
N GLN A 3 -16.89 13.67 6.53
CA GLN A 3 -16.37 14.22 5.28
C GLN A 3 -15.17 13.42 4.75
N ILE A 4 -14.26 13.01 5.66
CA ILE A 4 -13.08 12.20 5.30
C ILE A 4 -13.48 10.85 4.69
N VAL A 5 -14.52 10.19 5.21
CA VAL A 5 -14.98 8.92 4.64
C VAL A 5 -15.51 9.13 3.22
N GLU A 6 -16.24 10.22 2.97
CA GLU A 6 -16.77 10.55 1.65
C GLU A 6 -15.64 10.81 0.65
N GLU A 7 -14.61 11.54 1.04
CA GLU A 7 -13.43 11.82 0.22
C GLU A 7 -12.65 10.55 -0.14
N VAL A 8 -12.46 9.64 0.83
CA VAL A 8 -11.79 8.34 0.58
C VAL A 8 -12.60 7.48 -0.38
N LEU A 9 -13.92 7.44 -0.24
CA LEU A 9 -14.80 6.69 -1.14
C LEU A 9 -14.74 7.26 -2.57
N ALA A 10 -14.76 8.58 -2.71
CA ALA A 10 -14.63 9.23 -4.01
C ALA A 10 -13.28 8.92 -4.69
N ALA A 11 -12.16 9.00 -3.94
CA ALA A 11 -10.84 8.66 -4.47
C ALA A 11 -10.74 7.18 -4.88
N ASN A 12 -11.37 6.28 -4.12
CA ASN A 12 -11.40 4.86 -4.45
C ASN A 12 -12.17 4.58 -5.75
N LEU A 13 -13.24 5.30 -6.05
CA LEU A 13 -13.98 5.14 -7.31
C LEU A 13 -13.07 5.38 -8.52
N THR A 14 -12.30 6.47 -8.52
CA THR A 14 -11.30 6.73 -9.57
C THR A 14 -10.23 5.64 -9.63
N TYR A 15 -9.72 5.20 -8.48
CA TYR A 15 -8.73 4.11 -8.44
C TYR A 15 -9.25 2.82 -9.09
N THR A 16 -10.52 2.48 -8.86
CA THR A 16 -11.11 1.26 -9.43
C THR A 16 -11.28 1.31 -10.95
N GLU A 17 -11.50 2.49 -11.54
CA GLU A 17 -11.57 2.67 -12.99
C GLU A 17 -10.23 2.35 -13.66
N ASP A 18 -9.12 2.71 -13.01
CA ASP A 18 -7.75 2.51 -13.50
C ASP A 18 -7.12 1.17 -13.06
N PHE A 19 -7.84 0.34 -12.29
CA PHE A 19 -7.25 -0.87 -11.68
C PHE A 19 -6.89 -1.94 -12.73
N GLY A 20 -7.72 -2.12 -13.77
CA GLY A 20 -7.42 -2.95 -14.94
C GLY A 20 -6.85 -4.34 -14.64
N GLU A 21 -5.76 -4.68 -15.33
CA GLU A 21 -5.08 -5.99 -15.23
C GLU A 21 -4.40 -6.25 -13.88
N LYS A 22 -4.30 -5.24 -13.00
CA LYS A 22 -3.72 -5.43 -11.65
C LYS A 22 -4.54 -6.42 -10.81
N GLY A 23 -5.82 -6.63 -11.15
CA GLY A 23 -6.66 -7.66 -10.55
C GLY A 23 -6.21 -9.11 -10.83
N ASN A 24 -5.36 -9.32 -11.85
CA ASN A 24 -4.84 -10.63 -12.23
C ASN A 24 -3.45 -10.92 -11.64
N LEU A 25 -2.91 -10.03 -10.79
CA LEU A 25 -1.61 -10.23 -10.16
C LEU A 25 -1.64 -11.44 -9.21
N THR A 26 -0.54 -12.19 -9.20
CA THR A 26 -0.39 -13.37 -8.34
C THR A 26 -0.18 -12.99 -6.89
N ILE A 27 -0.54 -13.88 -5.97
CA ILE A 27 -0.37 -13.66 -4.51
C ILE A 27 1.11 -13.45 -4.11
N PRO A 28 2.10 -14.24 -4.58
CA PRO A 28 3.49 -14.03 -4.15
C PRO A 28 4.09 -12.75 -4.75
N PRO A 29 4.86 -11.95 -3.97
CA PRO A 29 5.52 -10.75 -4.50
C PRO A 29 6.51 -11.04 -5.62
N SER A 30 6.41 -10.31 -6.73
CA SER A 30 7.20 -10.54 -7.94
C SER A 30 8.71 -10.39 -7.70
N ARG A 31 9.11 -9.44 -6.85
CA ARG A 31 10.51 -9.14 -6.52
C ARG A 31 11.00 -9.82 -5.25
N ARG A 32 10.16 -10.63 -4.59
CA ARG A 32 10.50 -11.53 -3.47
C ARG A 32 11.16 -10.84 -2.26
N PHE A 33 10.65 -9.68 -1.85
CA PHE A 33 11.07 -9.03 -0.62
C PHE A 33 9.89 -8.38 0.13
N ALA A 34 10.15 -7.95 1.36
CA ALA A 34 9.21 -7.20 2.19
C ALA A 34 9.85 -5.91 2.72
N ILE A 35 9.04 -4.86 2.85
CA ILE A 35 9.40 -3.61 3.52
C ILE A 35 8.73 -3.60 4.88
N LEU A 36 9.51 -3.33 5.92
CA LEU A 36 9.02 -2.97 7.25
C LEU A 36 9.37 -1.50 7.53
N THR A 37 8.36 -0.66 7.75
CA THR A 37 8.57 0.78 7.93
C THR A 37 7.54 1.43 8.87
N CYS A 38 7.73 2.71 9.19
CA CYS A 38 6.87 3.45 10.10
C CYS A 38 5.49 3.77 9.48
N MET A 39 4.46 3.87 10.32
CA MET A 39 3.13 4.36 9.96
C MET A 39 3.05 5.89 9.77
N ASP A 40 4.17 6.60 9.84
CA ASP A 40 4.23 8.05 9.64
C ASP A 40 3.57 8.46 8.31
N ALA A 41 2.61 9.39 8.39
CA ALA A 41 1.81 9.83 7.24
C ALA A 41 2.64 10.50 6.13
N ARG A 42 3.87 10.94 6.43
CA ARG A 42 4.79 11.54 5.47
C ARG A 42 5.53 10.50 4.62
N LEU A 43 5.46 9.22 5.00
CA LEU A 43 6.11 8.13 4.31
C LEU A 43 5.11 7.39 3.40
N ASP A 44 5.38 7.43 2.10
CA ASP A 44 4.70 6.66 1.06
C ASP A 44 5.65 5.54 0.57
N PRO A 45 5.51 4.30 1.07
CA PRO A 45 6.41 3.19 0.74
C PRO A 45 6.45 2.84 -0.73
N VAL A 46 5.34 2.99 -1.44
CA VAL A 46 5.28 2.69 -2.87
C VAL A 46 6.19 3.64 -3.64
N LYS A 47 6.12 4.95 -3.30
CA LYS A 47 6.93 5.97 -3.97
C LYS A 47 8.40 5.89 -3.58
N PHE A 48 8.74 5.91 -2.29
CA PHE A 48 10.15 6.01 -1.90
C PHE A 48 10.96 4.74 -2.21
N ALA A 49 10.31 3.58 -2.31
CA ALA A 49 10.96 2.32 -2.64
C ALA A 49 10.84 1.93 -4.14
N GLY A 50 10.17 2.75 -4.95
CA GLY A 50 10.00 2.50 -6.39
C GLY A 50 9.28 1.17 -6.65
N LEU A 51 8.11 0.98 -6.04
CA LEU A 51 7.30 -0.22 -6.18
C LEU A 51 6.18 -0.02 -7.19
N ALA A 52 5.89 -1.07 -7.96
CA ALA A 52 4.60 -1.25 -8.61
C ALA A 52 3.71 -2.20 -7.78
N GLU A 53 2.41 -2.27 -8.08
CA GLU A 53 1.52 -3.25 -7.46
C GLU A 53 2.03 -4.68 -7.69
N GLY A 54 2.04 -5.49 -6.63
CA GLY A 54 2.54 -6.87 -6.65
C GLY A 54 4.05 -7.03 -6.45
N ASP A 55 4.82 -5.95 -6.35
CA ASP A 55 6.29 -6.03 -6.22
C ASP A 55 6.77 -6.62 -4.89
N ALA A 56 6.20 -6.15 -3.78
CA ALA A 56 6.69 -6.42 -2.43
C ALA A 56 5.54 -6.44 -1.44
N HIS A 57 5.73 -7.16 -0.32
CA HIS A 57 4.90 -6.95 0.86
C HIS A 57 5.33 -5.65 1.56
N VAL A 58 4.36 -4.90 2.09
CA VAL A 58 4.61 -3.66 2.86
C VAL A 58 3.93 -3.79 4.21
N ILE A 59 4.72 -3.81 5.27
CA ILE A 59 4.30 -3.91 6.66
C ILE A 59 4.61 -2.59 7.35
N ARG A 60 3.61 -2.01 8.02
CA ARG A 60 3.75 -0.69 8.68
C ARG A 60 3.26 -0.73 10.12
N ASN A 61 4.08 -0.23 11.04
CA ASN A 61 3.72 -0.08 12.45
C ASN A 61 4.36 1.20 13.06
N ALA A 62 4.10 1.46 14.34
CA ALA A 62 4.69 2.60 15.04
C ALA A 62 6.23 2.45 15.12
N GLY A 63 6.95 3.32 14.43
CA GLY A 63 8.41 3.34 14.41
C GLY A 63 9.08 2.33 13.47
N GLY A 64 8.32 1.52 12.71
CA GLY A 64 8.89 0.56 11.75
C GLY A 64 9.72 -0.53 12.43
N ARG A 65 9.25 -0.98 13.59
CA ARG A 65 10.00 -1.90 14.46
C ARG A 65 9.74 -3.33 14.05
N ALA A 66 10.82 -4.11 13.90
CA ALA A 66 10.72 -5.56 13.89
C ALA A 66 10.28 -5.99 15.30
N SER A 67 9.07 -6.53 15.37
CA SER A 67 8.43 -6.93 16.61
C SER A 67 7.63 -8.19 16.32
N ASP A 68 7.67 -9.11 17.26
CA ASP A 68 6.75 -10.26 17.30
C ASP A 68 5.46 -9.89 18.08
N GLU A 69 5.46 -8.72 18.72
CA GLU A 69 4.35 -8.11 19.48
C GLU A 69 3.69 -6.94 18.72
#